data_AF-A0A2M8X1P1-F1
#
_entry.id   AF-A0A2M8X1P1-F1
#
_cell.length_a   1.000
_cell.length_b   1.000
_cell.length_c   1.000
_cell.angle_alpha   90.00
_cell.angle_beta   90.00
_cell.angle_gamma   90.00
#
_symmetry.space_group_name_H-M   'P 1'
#
loop_
_entity.id
_entity.type
_entity.pdbx_description
1 polymer ?
#
loop_
_entity_poly.entity_id
_entity_poly.type
_entity_poly.pdbx_seq_one_letter_code
_entity_poly.pdbx_strand_id
1 'polypeptide(L)'
;MSAEHVYRVASAGWLHCHDHQVEEVPAWPTLTHSALVVLDLDDIFTDVWRFEGKPEYAAALIEKRVRTQGLVEGAAHIVVHRLLKLPGGFQVFFSAISLELWQRCTQWAHEQADHCLVMVTAGLLCHGVASGNARLMLSQRRLMCFIQSEEGMVFGSTQALGSGLSAMASAAQVVTANHGALLARLGPEAVEWGTLWSTQSVDSETCLAAVQRVAGGAPIVLSAKDLGFAGERVQSVLPVLAREAAGRHALNPLLERVAWRAERWVSPITVVTALVGLVMAIVGVLVGQMADQQRAEGQNQRAELMALQDRIEAVSTVEAPQKLLPVAEFSRALDDGARHDPVAFMALLKASAGKDILIQRVRLEAAAVGQARSRAFRVDGVLAPGASAAVTQWVSQMVAAGWTLKAVDPTYTIPGAFSYELVAAAISPGNVKP
;
A
#
# COMPACT_ATOMS: atom_id res chain seq x y z
N MET A 1 5.25 -14.89 -19.73
CA MET A 1 4.61 -13.55 -19.77
C MET A 1 3.83 -13.50 -21.06
N SER A 2 2.51 -13.28 -21.02
CA SER A 2 1.71 -13.12 -22.25
C SER A 2 2.29 -11.97 -23.07
N ALA A 3 2.37 -12.15 -24.39
CA ALA A 3 2.55 -11.05 -25.32
C ALA A 3 1.48 -10.00 -25.02
N GLU A 4 1.89 -8.74 -24.91
CA GLU A 4 1.00 -7.64 -24.58
C GLU A 4 0.52 -7.00 -25.88
N HIS A 5 -0.77 -7.15 -26.17
CA HIS A 5 -1.40 -6.68 -27.39
C HIS A 5 -2.01 -5.30 -27.17
N VAL A 6 -1.51 -4.30 -27.89
CA VAL A 6 -1.97 -2.91 -27.76
C VAL A 6 -2.41 -2.38 -29.11
N TYR A 7 -3.67 -1.97 -29.20
CA TYR A 7 -4.25 -1.39 -30.39
C TYR A 7 -4.28 0.13 -30.28
N ARG A 8 -3.88 0.82 -31.35
CA ARG A 8 -4.08 2.26 -31.52
C ARG A 8 -5.16 2.47 -32.57
N VAL A 9 -6.19 3.21 -32.21
CA VAL A 9 -7.30 3.58 -33.10
C VAL A 9 -7.16 5.05 -33.47
N ALA A 10 -6.91 5.35 -34.72
CA ALA A 10 -6.80 6.72 -35.22
C ALA A 10 -7.57 6.89 -36.54
N SER A 11 -7.78 8.13 -36.96
CA SER A 11 -8.50 8.43 -38.21
C SER A 11 -7.81 7.86 -39.44
N ALA A 12 -6.47 7.71 -39.38
CA ALA A 12 -5.67 7.12 -40.44
C ALA A 12 -5.77 5.58 -40.51
N GLY A 13 -6.27 4.91 -39.47
CA GLY A 13 -6.33 3.45 -39.41
C GLY A 13 -6.12 2.88 -38.02
N TRP A 14 -6.23 1.56 -37.94
CA TRP A 14 -6.01 0.79 -36.73
C TRP A 14 -4.64 0.11 -36.79
N LEU A 15 -3.89 0.20 -35.71
CA LEU A 15 -2.59 -0.42 -35.57
C LEU A 15 -2.60 -1.40 -34.42
N HIS A 16 -1.99 -2.56 -34.62
CA HIS A 16 -1.82 -3.59 -33.60
C HIS A 16 -0.35 -3.71 -33.25
N CYS A 17 0.00 -3.38 -32.01
CA CYS A 17 1.36 -3.51 -31.46
C CYS A 17 1.45 -4.79 -30.64
N HIS A 18 2.31 -5.73 -31.04
CA HIS A 18 2.60 -6.96 -30.31
C HIS A 18 4.04 -7.42 -30.60
N ASP A 19 4.70 -8.10 -29.67
CA ASP A 19 6.01 -8.76 -29.90
C ASP A 19 7.08 -7.95 -30.65
N HIS A 20 7.19 -6.66 -30.33
CA HIS A 20 8.10 -5.71 -31.01
C HIS A 20 7.80 -5.45 -32.48
N GLN A 21 6.59 -5.73 -32.93
CA GLN A 21 6.07 -5.44 -34.27
C GLN A 21 4.82 -4.57 -34.16
N VAL A 22 4.54 -3.86 -35.24
CA VAL A 22 3.28 -3.17 -35.49
C VAL A 22 2.80 -3.55 -36.88
N GLU A 23 1.51 -3.85 -36.96
CA GLU A 23 0.81 -4.11 -38.21
C GLU A 23 -0.44 -3.25 -38.31
N GLU A 24 -0.82 -2.88 -39.53
CA GLU A 24 -2.12 -2.31 -39.81
C GLU A 24 -3.17 -3.42 -39.81
N VAL A 25 -4.30 -3.17 -39.17
CA VAL A 25 -5.41 -4.11 -39.04
C VAL A 25 -6.71 -3.48 -39.53
N PRO A 26 -7.69 -4.28 -40.00
CA PRO A 26 -9.00 -3.74 -40.33
C PRO A 26 -9.67 -3.14 -39.10
N ALA A 27 -10.51 -2.13 -39.31
CA ALA A 27 -11.29 -1.53 -38.25
C ALA A 27 -12.25 -2.55 -37.63
N TRP A 28 -12.41 -2.51 -36.30
CA TRP A 28 -13.30 -3.40 -35.54
C TRP A 28 -12.95 -4.89 -35.68
N PRO A 29 -11.68 -5.29 -35.44
CA PRO A 29 -11.29 -6.69 -35.55
C PRO A 29 -11.95 -7.53 -34.44
N THR A 30 -12.14 -8.82 -34.70
CA THR A 30 -12.43 -9.80 -33.65
C THR A 30 -11.13 -10.23 -33.00
N LEU A 31 -11.01 -10.02 -31.69
CA LEU A 31 -9.82 -10.30 -30.91
C LEU A 31 -9.82 -11.74 -30.40
N THR A 32 -8.65 -12.37 -30.45
CA THR A 32 -8.42 -13.74 -29.96
C THR A 32 -7.59 -13.78 -28.67
N HIS A 33 -7.35 -12.62 -28.09
CA HIS A 33 -6.43 -12.39 -26.97
C HIS A 33 -6.84 -11.15 -26.19
N SER A 34 -6.39 -11.03 -24.93
CA SER A 34 -6.59 -9.82 -24.13
C SER A 34 -5.85 -8.64 -24.74
N ALA A 35 -6.53 -7.49 -24.85
CA ALA A 35 -6.02 -6.33 -25.56
C ALA A 35 -6.24 -5.02 -24.80
N LEU A 36 -5.32 -4.08 -25.00
CA LEU A 36 -5.47 -2.69 -24.59
C LEU A 36 -5.70 -1.83 -25.82
N VAL A 37 -6.76 -1.05 -25.85
CA VAL A 37 -7.16 -0.26 -27.01
C VAL A 37 -7.11 1.22 -26.66
N VAL A 38 -6.32 1.98 -27.40
CA VAL A 38 -6.14 3.42 -27.19
C VAL A 38 -6.80 4.18 -28.34
N LEU A 39 -7.85 4.92 -28.02
CA LEU A 39 -8.53 5.84 -28.90
C LEU A 39 -7.68 7.11 -29.02
N ASP A 40 -7.03 7.25 -30.17
CA ASP A 40 -6.17 8.36 -30.56
C ASP A 40 -6.72 9.06 -31.80
N LEU A 41 -7.99 9.46 -31.70
CA LEU A 41 -8.73 10.11 -32.76
C LEU A 41 -8.62 11.64 -32.62
N ASP A 42 -8.78 12.33 -33.75
CA ASP A 42 -8.71 13.80 -33.81
C ASP A 42 -10.06 14.49 -33.53
N ASP A 43 -11.16 13.76 -33.67
CA ASP A 43 -12.52 14.22 -33.42
C ASP A 43 -12.92 14.16 -31.93
N ILE A 44 -12.10 13.54 -31.07
CA ILE A 44 -12.31 13.54 -29.63
C ILE A 44 -11.85 14.88 -29.04
N PHE A 45 -12.81 15.73 -28.71
CA PHE A 45 -12.52 16.99 -28.03
C PHE A 45 -11.95 16.74 -26.64
N THR A 46 -10.79 17.34 -26.32
CA THR A 46 -10.10 17.18 -25.03
C THR A 46 -9.67 18.54 -24.53
N ASP A 47 -9.94 18.84 -23.25
CA ASP A 47 -9.58 20.14 -22.66
C ASP A 47 -9.53 20.09 -21.11
N VAL A 48 -9.03 21.17 -20.51
CA VAL A 48 -9.14 21.47 -19.08
C VAL A 48 -10.10 22.63 -18.88
N TRP A 49 -11.21 22.39 -18.19
CA TRP A 49 -12.16 23.43 -17.81
C TRP A 49 -12.26 23.63 -16.30
N ARG A 50 -12.53 24.87 -15.91
CA ARG A 50 -12.85 25.25 -14.54
C ARG A 50 -14.36 25.49 -14.39
N PHE A 51 -14.91 24.99 -13.29
CA PHE A 51 -16.30 25.14 -12.91
C PHE A 51 -16.42 25.56 -11.46
N GLU A 52 -17.52 26.25 -11.14
CA GLU A 52 -17.94 26.49 -9.76
C GLU A 52 -18.88 25.37 -9.28
N GLY A 53 -18.95 25.16 -7.97
CA GLY A 53 -19.88 24.21 -7.35
C GLY A 53 -19.30 22.81 -7.10
N LYS A 54 -20.18 21.79 -7.10
CA LYS A 54 -19.83 20.42 -6.68
C LYS A 54 -19.27 19.58 -7.84
N PRO A 55 -18.16 18.84 -7.62
CA PRO A 55 -17.51 18.03 -8.65
C PRO A 55 -18.34 16.82 -9.11
N GLU A 56 -19.35 16.40 -8.35
CA GLU A 56 -20.27 15.30 -8.72
C GLU A 56 -21.04 15.60 -10.01
N TYR A 57 -21.26 16.88 -10.32
CA TYR A 57 -21.95 17.31 -11.54
C TYR A 57 -21.00 17.63 -12.70
N ALA A 58 -19.69 17.34 -12.56
CA ALA A 58 -18.67 17.68 -13.56
C ALA A 58 -19.06 17.21 -14.97
N ALA A 59 -19.37 15.92 -15.14
CA ALA A 59 -19.71 15.36 -16.44
C ALA A 59 -20.92 16.05 -17.09
N ALA A 60 -21.98 16.32 -16.31
CA ALA A 60 -23.18 16.99 -16.80
C ALA A 60 -22.94 18.46 -17.17
N LEU A 61 -22.14 19.18 -16.36
CA LEU A 61 -21.76 20.57 -16.65
C LEU A 61 -20.89 20.68 -17.91
N ILE A 62 -19.96 19.74 -18.06
CA ILE A 62 -19.09 19.64 -19.24
C ILE A 62 -19.93 19.31 -20.49
N GLU A 63 -20.76 18.27 -20.44
CA GLU A 63 -21.63 17.87 -21.57
C GLU A 63 -22.48 19.05 -22.05
N LYS A 64 -23.13 19.74 -21.10
CA LYS A 64 -23.94 20.92 -21.40
C LYS A 64 -23.13 21.98 -22.13
N ARG A 65 -21.93 22.32 -21.63
CA ARG A 65 -21.07 23.35 -22.21
C ARG A 65 -20.49 22.94 -23.57
N VAL A 66 -20.03 21.69 -23.72
CA VAL A 66 -19.55 21.12 -25.01
C VAL A 66 -20.64 21.24 -26.07
N ARG A 67 -21.87 20.82 -25.75
CA ARG A 67 -23.01 20.92 -26.67
C ARG A 67 -23.37 22.36 -26.98
N THR A 68 -23.42 23.24 -25.98
CA THR A 68 -23.75 24.67 -26.19
C THR A 68 -22.71 25.38 -27.06
N GLN A 69 -21.43 25.00 -26.97
CA GLN A 69 -20.36 25.56 -27.78
C GLN A 69 -20.20 24.89 -29.16
N GLY A 70 -20.97 23.84 -29.44
CA GLY A 70 -20.87 23.09 -30.70
C GLY A 70 -19.53 22.38 -30.89
N LEU A 71 -18.85 22.00 -29.80
CA LEU A 71 -17.53 21.38 -29.85
C LEU A 71 -17.57 19.89 -30.22
N VAL A 72 -18.72 19.25 -30.05
CA VAL A 72 -19.01 17.89 -30.49
C VAL A 72 -20.39 17.91 -31.13
N GLU A 73 -20.56 17.17 -32.21
CA GLU A 73 -21.86 17.01 -32.87
C GLU A 73 -22.80 16.15 -32.03
N GLY A 74 -23.94 16.72 -31.63
CA GLY A 74 -24.99 16.01 -30.91
C GLY A 74 -24.67 15.72 -29.44
N ALA A 75 -25.01 14.52 -28.98
CA ALA A 75 -24.77 14.08 -27.61
C ALA A 75 -23.33 13.56 -27.45
N ALA A 76 -22.70 13.87 -26.32
CA ALA A 76 -21.34 13.44 -26.02
C ALA A 76 -21.28 12.64 -24.72
N HIS A 77 -20.49 11.58 -24.71
CA HIS A 77 -20.05 10.92 -23.49
C HIS A 77 -18.81 11.64 -22.95
N ILE A 78 -18.87 12.06 -21.68
CA ILE A 78 -17.77 12.79 -21.03
C ILE A 78 -16.93 11.83 -20.20
N VAL A 79 -15.66 11.69 -20.58
CA VAL A 79 -14.65 10.93 -19.84
C VAL A 79 -13.82 11.91 -19.00
N VAL A 80 -13.92 11.77 -17.69
CA VAL A 80 -13.11 12.56 -16.74
C VAL A 80 -11.79 11.82 -16.47
N HIS A 81 -10.67 12.40 -16.91
CA HIS A 81 -9.34 11.83 -16.72
C HIS A 81 -8.73 12.23 -15.39
N ARG A 82 -8.92 13.50 -15.01
CA ARG A 82 -8.45 14.06 -13.74
C ARG A 82 -9.37 15.17 -13.26
N LEU A 83 -9.58 15.21 -11.95
CA LEU A 83 -10.36 16.24 -11.28
C LEU A 83 -9.52 16.84 -10.15
N LEU A 84 -9.41 18.17 -10.13
CA LEU A 84 -8.72 18.93 -9.11
C LEU A 84 -9.73 19.84 -8.40
N LYS A 85 -9.91 19.67 -7.09
CA LYS A 85 -10.74 20.56 -6.29
C LYS A 85 -9.97 21.85 -6.00
N LEU A 86 -10.62 22.99 -6.16
CA LEU A 86 -10.05 24.32 -5.94
C LEU A 86 -10.97 25.13 -5.01
N PRO A 87 -10.47 26.19 -4.35
CA PRO A 87 -11.35 27.12 -3.66
C PRO A 87 -12.42 27.67 -4.61
N GLY A 88 -13.69 27.53 -4.22
CA GLY A 88 -14.85 27.97 -5.00
C GLY A 88 -15.30 27.04 -6.14
N GLY A 89 -14.63 25.90 -6.36
CA GLY A 89 -15.03 25.00 -7.45
C GLY A 89 -14.04 23.87 -7.74
N PHE A 90 -13.88 23.54 -9.02
CA PHE A 90 -13.00 22.48 -9.47
C PHE A 90 -12.51 22.70 -10.91
N GLN A 91 -11.37 22.12 -11.23
CA GLN A 91 -10.89 21.94 -12.59
C GLN A 91 -11.02 20.48 -13.01
N VAL A 92 -11.33 20.24 -14.27
CA VAL A 92 -11.44 18.89 -14.83
C VAL A 92 -10.66 18.83 -16.13
N PHE A 93 -9.78 17.85 -16.23
CA PHE A 93 -9.21 17.41 -17.50
C PHE A 93 -10.06 16.26 -18.04
N PHE A 94 -10.65 16.45 -19.22
CA PHE A 94 -11.66 15.54 -19.76
C PHE A 94 -11.51 15.34 -21.27
N SER A 95 -12.13 14.28 -21.78
CA SER A 95 -12.42 14.11 -23.21
C SER A 95 -13.93 13.98 -23.41
N ALA A 96 -14.45 14.64 -24.43
CA ALA A 96 -15.81 14.48 -24.91
C ALA A 96 -15.78 13.64 -26.19
N ILE A 97 -16.41 12.47 -26.13
CA ILE A 97 -16.50 11.51 -27.23
C ILE A 97 -17.93 11.58 -27.76
N SER A 98 -18.13 11.56 -29.08
CA SER A 98 -19.49 11.45 -29.62
C SER A 98 -20.18 10.20 -29.07
N LEU A 99 -21.48 10.30 -28.77
CA LEU A 99 -22.21 9.19 -28.15
C LEU A 99 -22.21 7.94 -29.05
N GLU A 100 -22.26 8.12 -30.36
CA GLU A 100 -22.19 7.04 -31.35
C GLU A 100 -20.85 6.31 -31.28
N LEU A 101 -19.72 7.03 -31.31
CA LEU A 101 -18.39 6.43 -31.21
C LEU A 101 -18.22 5.69 -29.88
N TRP A 102 -18.66 6.32 -28.78
CA TRP A 102 -18.64 5.69 -27.46
C TRP A 102 -19.43 4.37 -27.43
N GLN A 103 -20.67 4.38 -27.90
CA GLN A 103 -21.53 3.20 -27.93
C GLN A 103 -20.93 2.11 -28.81
N ARG A 104 -20.42 2.47 -29.98
CA ARG A 104 -19.76 1.53 -30.88
C ARG A 104 -18.51 0.90 -30.26
N CYS A 105 -17.65 1.69 -29.63
CA CYS A 105 -16.45 1.20 -28.94
C CYS A 105 -16.77 0.28 -27.78
N THR A 106 -17.76 0.65 -26.95
CA THR A 106 -18.15 -0.16 -25.78
C THR A 106 -18.85 -1.44 -26.19
N GLN A 107 -19.74 -1.39 -27.19
CA GLN A 107 -20.36 -2.58 -27.75
C GLN A 107 -19.31 -3.53 -28.33
N TRP A 108 -18.44 -3.03 -29.21
CA TRP A 108 -17.39 -3.84 -29.82
C TRP A 108 -16.47 -4.46 -28.75
N ALA A 109 -16.06 -3.70 -27.74
CA ALA A 109 -15.23 -4.23 -26.66
C ALA A 109 -15.94 -5.31 -25.83
N HIS A 110 -17.26 -5.18 -25.62
CA HIS A 110 -18.07 -6.16 -24.92
C HIS A 110 -18.30 -7.45 -25.72
N GLU A 111 -18.30 -7.37 -27.05
CA GLU A 111 -18.44 -8.52 -27.96
C GLU A 111 -17.15 -9.37 -28.06
N GLN A 112 -16.04 -8.91 -27.47
CA GLN A 112 -14.78 -9.67 -27.49
C GLN A 112 -14.83 -10.85 -26.52
N ALA A 113 -14.21 -11.96 -26.92
CA ALA A 113 -14.15 -13.17 -26.11
C ALA A 113 -13.23 -13.03 -24.88
N ASP A 114 -12.27 -12.11 -24.94
CA ASP A 114 -11.24 -11.88 -23.93
C ASP A 114 -11.28 -10.40 -23.46
N HIS A 115 -10.55 -10.08 -22.40
CA HIS A 115 -10.50 -8.73 -21.82
C HIS A 115 -10.02 -7.69 -22.83
N CYS A 116 -10.93 -6.79 -23.22
CA CYS A 116 -10.64 -5.66 -24.10
C CYS A 116 -10.83 -4.34 -23.35
N LEU A 117 -9.72 -3.74 -22.89
CA LEU A 117 -9.77 -2.47 -22.18
C LEU A 117 -9.59 -1.29 -23.13
N VAL A 118 -10.58 -0.40 -23.20
CA VAL A 118 -10.56 0.78 -24.07
C VAL A 118 -10.21 2.03 -23.26
N MET A 119 -9.32 2.89 -23.74
CA MET A 119 -8.94 4.15 -23.11
C MET A 119 -8.71 5.25 -24.15
N VAL A 120 -8.71 6.51 -23.73
CA VAL A 120 -8.43 7.66 -24.60
C VAL A 120 -7.00 8.13 -24.40
N THR A 121 -6.34 8.62 -25.45
CA THR A 121 -4.97 9.17 -25.37
C THR A 121 -4.76 10.19 -24.24
N ALA A 122 -5.77 11.02 -23.94
CA ALA A 122 -5.72 11.97 -22.84
C ALA A 122 -5.51 11.31 -21.46
N GLY A 123 -6.04 10.10 -21.26
CA GLY A 123 -5.78 9.30 -20.07
C GLY A 123 -4.29 8.94 -19.94
N LEU A 124 -3.64 8.56 -21.05
CA LEU A 124 -2.19 8.30 -21.08
C LEU A 124 -1.37 9.57 -20.83
N LEU A 125 -1.82 10.69 -21.38
CA LEU A 125 -1.13 11.97 -21.27
C LEU A 125 -1.03 12.47 -19.82
N CYS A 126 -2.07 12.27 -19.00
CA CYS A 126 -2.03 12.68 -17.59
C CYS A 126 -1.60 11.57 -16.63
N HIS A 127 -1.55 10.30 -17.05
CA HIS A 127 -1.27 9.18 -16.16
C HIS A 127 0.09 9.32 -15.45
N GLY A 128 0.10 9.28 -14.12
CA GLY A 128 1.35 9.37 -13.34
C GLY A 128 1.97 10.77 -13.22
N VAL A 129 1.47 11.77 -13.96
CA VAL A 129 1.98 13.16 -13.87
C VAL A 129 1.61 13.76 -12.51
N ALA A 130 2.60 14.09 -11.69
CA ALA A 130 2.42 14.72 -10.37
C ALA A 130 2.19 16.23 -10.47
N SER A 131 1.84 16.87 -9.34
CA SER A 131 1.83 18.33 -9.24
C SER A 131 3.27 18.85 -9.31
N GLY A 132 3.48 19.90 -10.08
CA GLY A 132 4.81 20.39 -10.46
C GLY A 132 5.37 19.74 -11.72
N ASN A 133 4.65 18.85 -12.40
CA ASN A 133 5.18 18.14 -13.58
C ASN A 133 4.36 18.41 -14.85
N ALA A 134 4.99 18.17 -15.99
CA ALA A 134 4.38 18.22 -17.30
C ALA A 134 4.70 16.95 -18.09
N ARG A 135 3.79 16.57 -19.01
CA ARG A 135 4.05 15.56 -20.02
C ARG A 135 3.67 16.08 -21.39
N LEU A 136 4.59 15.90 -22.33
CA LEU A 136 4.38 16.19 -23.74
C LEU A 136 4.44 14.89 -24.53
N MET A 137 3.47 14.69 -25.42
CA MET A 137 3.42 13.52 -26.28
C MET A 137 3.20 13.90 -27.73
N LEU A 138 4.01 13.32 -28.62
CA LEU A 138 3.77 13.34 -30.05
C LEU A 138 2.92 12.13 -30.43
N SER A 139 1.79 12.35 -31.10
CA SER A 139 1.06 11.28 -31.78
C SER A 139 0.75 11.66 -33.22
N GLN A 140 1.23 10.84 -34.16
CA GLN A 140 1.38 11.18 -35.57
C GLN A 140 2.05 12.55 -35.74
N ARG A 141 1.25 13.55 -36.11
CA ARG A 141 1.68 14.94 -36.31
C ARG A 141 0.95 15.89 -35.37
N ARG A 142 0.47 15.38 -34.23
CA ARG A 142 -0.18 16.10 -33.13
C ARG A 142 0.75 16.16 -31.94
N LEU A 143 1.14 17.36 -31.54
CA LEU A 143 1.81 17.56 -30.26
C LEU A 143 0.78 17.90 -29.18
N MET A 144 0.77 17.15 -28.08
CA MET A 144 -0.08 17.37 -26.93
C MET A 144 0.77 17.69 -25.71
N CYS A 145 0.29 18.59 -24.87
CA CYS A 145 0.93 19.02 -23.63
C CYS A 145 -0.10 19.01 -22.50
N PHE A 146 0.21 18.30 -21.42
CA PHE A 146 -0.53 18.37 -20.17
C PHE A 146 0.42 18.81 -19.06
N ILE A 147 0.01 19.82 -18.32
CA ILE A 147 0.77 20.37 -17.19
C ILE A 147 -0.11 20.29 -15.96
N GLN A 148 0.41 19.74 -14.87
CA GLN A 148 -0.18 19.90 -13.56
C GLN A 148 0.74 20.75 -12.70
N SER A 149 0.40 22.02 -12.54
CA SER A 149 1.08 22.95 -11.63
C SER A 149 0.41 22.97 -10.26
N GLU A 150 0.96 23.74 -9.32
CA GLU A 150 0.30 24.04 -8.05
C GLU A 150 -0.95 24.91 -8.23
N GLU A 151 -0.96 25.78 -9.25
CA GLU A 151 -2.05 26.70 -9.56
C GLU A 151 -3.24 26.00 -10.25
N GLY A 152 -3.00 24.81 -10.80
CA GLY A 152 -4.01 24.04 -11.52
C GLY A 152 -3.45 23.21 -12.67
N MET A 153 -4.39 22.68 -13.45
CA MET A 153 -4.11 21.91 -14.66
C MET A 153 -4.17 22.81 -15.89
N VAL A 154 -3.33 22.53 -16.88
CA VAL A 154 -3.33 23.17 -18.20
C VAL A 154 -3.18 22.08 -19.25
N PHE A 155 -3.91 22.23 -20.35
CA PHE A 155 -3.78 21.38 -21.52
C PHE A 155 -3.67 22.25 -22.77
N GLY A 156 -2.91 21.75 -23.74
CA GLY A 156 -2.90 22.29 -25.09
C GLY A 156 -2.45 21.24 -26.08
N SER A 157 -2.99 21.31 -27.29
CA SER A 157 -2.59 20.46 -28.39
C SER A 157 -2.55 21.22 -29.70
N THR A 158 -1.67 20.84 -30.61
CA THR A 158 -1.64 21.40 -31.96
C THR A 158 -1.31 20.32 -32.97
N GLN A 159 -2.10 20.26 -34.03
CA GLN A 159 -1.90 19.40 -35.19
C GLN A 159 -1.07 20.16 -36.23
N ALA A 160 -0.05 19.51 -36.80
CA ALA A 160 0.66 20.04 -37.95
C ALA A 160 -0.24 19.98 -39.19
N LEU A 161 -0.46 21.14 -39.81
CA LEU A 161 -1.22 21.26 -41.05
C LEU A 161 -0.28 21.06 -42.25
N GLY A 162 -0.45 19.96 -42.96
CA GLY A 162 0.34 19.61 -44.14
C GLY A 162 1.52 18.66 -43.86
N SER A 163 2.13 18.19 -44.95
CA SER A 163 3.18 17.16 -44.96
C SER A 163 4.61 17.71 -44.99
N GLY A 164 4.78 19.03 -45.06
CA GLY A 164 6.11 19.66 -45.10
C GLY A 164 6.87 19.55 -43.78
N LEU A 165 8.20 19.60 -43.86
CA LEU A 165 9.11 19.57 -42.70
C LEU A 165 8.88 20.75 -41.74
N SER A 166 8.47 21.91 -42.26
CA SER A 166 8.19 23.10 -41.44
C SER A 166 6.88 23.00 -40.64
N ALA A 167 5.91 22.17 -41.08
CA ALA A 167 4.60 22.14 -40.46
C ALA A 167 4.66 21.61 -39.02
N MET A 168 5.50 20.60 -38.75
CA MET A 168 5.67 20.10 -37.38
C MET A 168 6.42 21.10 -36.49
N ALA A 169 7.42 21.80 -37.05
CA ALA A 169 8.12 22.87 -36.33
C ALA A 169 7.15 23.99 -35.92
N SER A 170 6.23 24.39 -36.81
CA SER A 170 5.19 25.37 -36.50
C SER A 170 4.21 24.87 -35.44
N ALA A 171 3.76 23.62 -35.52
CA ALA A 171 2.89 23.03 -34.50
C ALA A 171 3.57 22.98 -33.12
N ALA A 172 4.84 22.57 -33.09
CA ALA A 172 5.64 22.57 -31.86
C ALA A 172 5.84 23.99 -31.31
N GLN A 173 6.06 24.97 -32.18
CA GLN A 173 6.18 26.37 -31.79
C GLN A 173 4.90 26.91 -31.15
N VAL A 174 3.72 26.56 -31.66
CA VAL A 174 2.43 27.01 -31.07
C VAL A 174 2.27 26.47 -29.65
N VAL A 175 2.45 25.16 -29.45
CA VAL A 175 2.33 24.54 -28.11
C VAL A 175 3.36 25.13 -27.14
N THR A 176 4.60 25.24 -27.58
CA THR A 176 5.69 25.76 -26.74
C THR A 176 5.61 27.27 -26.52
N ALA A 177 5.01 28.06 -27.40
CA ALA A 177 4.73 29.48 -27.16
C ALA A 177 3.60 29.66 -26.13
N ASN A 178 2.52 28.88 -26.26
CA ASN A 178 1.37 28.97 -25.36
C ASN A 178 1.68 28.51 -23.93
N HIS A 179 2.60 27.56 -23.77
CA HIS A 179 2.92 26.96 -22.47
C HIS A 179 4.38 27.14 -22.04
N GLY A 180 5.19 27.85 -22.81
CA GLY A 180 6.64 27.95 -22.61
C GLY A 180 7.05 28.56 -21.27
N ALA A 181 6.33 29.59 -20.81
CA ALA A 181 6.61 30.21 -19.51
C ALA A 181 6.41 29.23 -18.35
N LEU A 182 5.38 28.36 -18.42
CA LEU A 182 5.15 27.32 -17.43
C LEU A 182 6.21 26.23 -17.53
N LEU A 183 6.51 25.74 -18.75
CA LEU A 183 7.54 24.73 -18.96
C LEU A 183 8.93 25.19 -18.50
N ALA A 184 9.28 26.45 -18.74
CA ALA A 184 10.52 27.06 -18.26
C ALA A 184 10.57 27.13 -16.73
N ARG A 185 9.44 27.45 -16.07
CA ARG A 185 9.34 27.50 -14.61
C ARG A 185 9.46 26.12 -13.97
N LEU A 186 8.95 25.08 -14.63
CA LEU A 186 9.05 23.70 -14.15
C LEU A 186 10.47 23.14 -14.23
N GLY A 187 11.23 23.54 -15.26
CA GLY A 187 12.56 23.00 -15.51
C GLY A 187 12.52 21.65 -16.23
N PRO A 188 13.65 21.22 -16.82
CA PRO A 188 13.71 20.02 -17.66
C PRO A 188 13.45 18.72 -16.89
N GLU A 189 13.82 18.65 -15.62
CA GLU A 189 13.64 17.49 -14.74
C GLU A 189 12.17 17.21 -14.38
N ALA A 190 11.29 18.19 -14.54
CA ALA A 190 9.86 18.04 -14.28
C ALA A 190 9.03 17.88 -15.57
N VAL A 191 9.68 17.90 -16.73
CA VAL A 191 9.05 17.74 -18.04
C VAL A 191 9.35 16.36 -18.59
N GLU A 192 8.30 15.60 -18.87
CA GLU A 192 8.37 14.29 -19.51
C GLU A 192 8.07 14.40 -21.00
N TRP A 193 8.81 13.67 -21.82
CA TRP A 193 8.67 13.59 -23.27
C TRP A 193 8.46 12.16 -23.73
N GLY A 194 7.52 11.94 -24.65
CA GLY A 194 7.39 10.64 -25.31
C GLY A 194 6.73 10.72 -26.69
N THR A 195 7.07 9.78 -27.56
CA THR A 195 6.40 9.62 -28.86
C THR A 195 5.40 8.48 -28.74
N LEU A 196 4.11 8.81 -28.70
CA LEU A 196 3.04 7.81 -28.65
C LEU A 196 3.01 7.00 -29.94
N TRP A 197 3.04 7.69 -31.08
CA TRP A 197 3.18 7.08 -32.39
C TRP A 197 3.72 8.12 -33.37
N SER A 198 4.68 7.77 -34.21
CA SER A 198 5.05 8.59 -35.39
C SER A 198 5.84 7.71 -36.34
N THR A 199 5.54 7.80 -37.63
CA THR A 199 6.36 7.17 -38.68
C THR A 199 7.50 8.08 -39.15
N GLN A 200 7.55 9.33 -38.68
CA GLN A 200 8.58 10.30 -39.04
C GLN A 200 9.45 10.62 -37.84
N SER A 201 10.67 10.08 -37.81
CA SER A 201 11.65 10.36 -36.74
C SER A 201 11.98 11.86 -36.62
N VAL A 202 12.06 12.55 -37.76
CA VAL A 202 12.34 13.98 -37.85
C VAL A 202 11.30 14.83 -37.10
N ASP A 203 10.02 14.43 -37.11
CA ASP A 203 8.97 15.14 -36.37
C ASP A 203 9.20 15.05 -34.86
N SER A 204 9.60 13.87 -34.37
CA SER A 204 9.93 13.62 -32.97
C SER A 204 11.12 14.46 -32.52
N GLU A 205 12.19 14.50 -33.32
CA GLU A 205 13.39 15.30 -33.06
C GLU A 205 13.07 16.80 -33.05
N THR A 206 12.28 17.27 -34.02
CA THR A 206 11.87 18.66 -34.14
C THR A 206 11.07 19.11 -32.92
N CYS A 207 10.13 18.28 -32.47
CA CYS A 207 9.34 18.57 -31.28
C CYS A 207 10.20 18.55 -30.02
N LEU A 208 11.03 17.52 -29.84
CA LEU A 208 11.91 17.41 -28.68
C LEU A 208 12.84 18.62 -28.58
N ALA A 209 13.43 19.08 -29.68
CA ALA A 209 14.27 20.28 -29.71
C ALA A 209 13.49 21.56 -29.32
N ALA A 210 12.22 21.67 -29.73
CA ALA A 210 11.37 22.78 -29.30
C ALA A 210 11.08 22.76 -27.79
N VAL A 211 10.79 21.58 -27.24
CA VAL A 211 10.57 21.38 -25.80
C VAL A 211 11.84 21.70 -25.00
N GLN A 212 13.00 21.19 -25.44
CA GLN A 212 14.29 21.44 -24.80
C GLN A 212 14.60 22.93 -24.68
N ARG A 213 14.31 23.70 -25.74
CA ARG A 213 14.54 25.14 -25.79
C ARG A 213 13.74 25.90 -24.73
N VAL A 214 12.48 25.52 -24.51
CA VAL A 214 11.61 26.21 -23.53
C VAL A 214 11.78 25.68 -22.12
N ALA A 215 12.06 24.39 -21.94
CA ALA A 215 12.32 23.80 -20.62
C ALA A 215 13.68 24.22 -20.05
N GLY A 216 14.62 24.67 -20.90
CA GLY A 216 15.97 25.09 -20.47
C GLY A 216 16.96 23.92 -20.35
N GLY A 217 16.66 22.76 -20.95
CA GLY A 217 17.51 21.57 -20.88
C GLY A 217 16.83 20.33 -21.47
N ALA A 218 17.46 19.16 -21.32
CA ALA A 218 16.93 17.89 -21.80
C ALA A 218 15.80 17.37 -20.89
N PRO A 219 14.56 17.20 -21.38
CA PRO A 219 13.47 16.65 -20.59
C PRO A 219 13.69 15.16 -20.27
N ILE A 220 12.93 14.63 -19.31
CA ILE A 220 12.89 13.20 -19.02
C ILE A 220 12.23 12.47 -20.20
N VAL A 221 12.99 11.69 -20.93
CA VAL A 221 12.46 10.86 -22.02
C VAL A 221 11.85 9.59 -21.46
N LEU A 222 10.55 9.39 -21.73
CA LEU A 222 9.82 8.19 -21.34
C LEU A 222 10.37 6.95 -22.05
N SER A 223 10.32 5.80 -21.37
CA SER A 223 10.82 4.53 -21.92
C SER A 223 9.99 4.08 -23.11
N ALA A 224 10.51 4.29 -24.32
CA ALA A 224 9.92 3.80 -25.56
C ALA A 224 10.34 2.35 -25.84
N LYS A 225 9.48 1.60 -26.54
CA LYS A 225 9.86 0.34 -27.18
C LYS A 225 10.22 0.61 -28.63
N ASP A 226 11.28 -0.05 -29.10
CA ASP A 226 11.54 -0.19 -30.54
C ASP A 226 10.58 -1.23 -31.12
N LEU A 227 9.84 -0.83 -32.14
CA LEU A 227 8.89 -1.67 -32.86
C LEU A 227 9.26 -1.71 -34.35
N GLY A 228 9.05 -2.85 -35.01
CA GLY A 228 9.10 -2.95 -36.46
C GLY A 228 7.76 -2.56 -37.09
N PHE A 229 7.77 -1.71 -38.11
CA PHE A 229 6.57 -1.35 -38.87
C PHE A 229 6.93 -1.22 -40.34
N ALA A 230 6.29 -2.01 -41.22
CA ALA A 230 6.54 -1.99 -42.67
C ALA A 230 8.03 -2.07 -43.08
N GLY A 231 8.86 -2.77 -42.29
CA GLY A 231 10.31 -2.90 -42.50
C GLY A 231 11.17 -1.79 -41.89
N GLU A 232 10.56 -0.77 -41.28
CA GLU A 232 11.24 0.31 -40.56
C GLU A 232 11.17 0.11 -39.05
N ARG A 233 12.05 0.81 -38.31
CA ARG A 233 12.02 0.83 -36.85
C ARG A 233 11.33 2.10 -36.36
N VAL A 234 10.29 1.94 -35.55
CA VAL A 234 9.50 3.01 -34.94
C VAL A 234 9.65 2.94 -33.43
N GLN A 235 9.94 4.07 -32.79
CA GLN A 235 9.96 4.18 -31.34
C GLN A 235 8.60 4.63 -30.82
N SER A 236 8.05 3.88 -29.88
CA SER A 236 6.74 4.19 -29.32
C SER A 236 6.68 3.94 -27.81
N VAL A 237 6.15 4.90 -27.06
CA VAL A 237 5.82 4.75 -25.63
C VAL A 237 4.45 4.10 -25.41
N LEU A 238 3.65 3.92 -26.48
CA LEU A 238 2.27 3.44 -26.40
C LEU A 238 2.14 2.12 -25.64
N PRO A 239 2.93 1.05 -25.92
CA PRO A 239 2.73 -0.22 -25.22
C PRO A 239 2.98 -0.11 -23.71
N VAL A 240 3.98 0.68 -23.31
CA VAL A 240 4.36 0.85 -21.89
C VAL A 240 3.34 1.74 -21.17
N LEU A 241 2.94 2.85 -21.77
CA LEU A 241 1.97 3.75 -21.14
C LEU A 241 0.56 3.15 -21.09
N ALA A 242 0.10 2.47 -22.15
CA ALA A 242 -1.19 1.80 -22.14
C ALA A 242 -1.27 0.77 -21.01
N ARG A 243 -0.21 -0.01 -20.85
CA ARG A 243 -0.04 -0.99 -19.78
C ARG A 243 -0.18 -0.38 -18.39
N GLU A 244 0.49 0.73 -18.13
CA GLU A 244 0.50 1.40 -16.82
C GLU A 244 -0.84 2.10 -16.54
N ALA A 245 -1.42 2.71 -17.56
CA ALA A 245 -2.64 3.50 -17.44
C ALA A 245 -3.94 2.68 -17.43
N ALA A 246 -3.93 1.47 -18.02
CA ALA A 246 -5.13 0.65 -18.27
C ALA A 246 -6.05 0.54 -17.06
N GLY A 247 -5.52 0.16 -15.90
CA GLY A 247 -6.36 -0.07 -14.73
C GLY A 247 -7.04 1.19 -14.17
N ARG A 248 -6.57 2.40 -14.52
CA ARG A 248 -7.12 3.67 -14.03
C ARG A 248 -7.96 4.38 -15.08
N HIS A 249 -7.47 4.44 -16.31
CA HIS A 249 -8.04 5.25 -17.38
C HIS A 249 -8.87 4.46 -18.39
N ALA A 250 -8.96 3.13 -18.24
CA ALA A 250 -9.91 2.37 -19.04
C ALA A 250 -11.35 2.82 -18.76
N LEU A 251 -12.09 2.91 -19.85
CA LEU A 251 -13.48 3.31 -19.97
C LEU A 251 -14.44 2.21 -19.51
N ASN A 252 -13.93 0.98 -19.44
CA ASN A 252 -14.66 -0.20 -19.03
C ASN A 252 -15.23 -0.09 -17.60
N PRO A 253 -16.33 -0.82 -17.31
CA PRO A 253 -16.84 -0.98 -15.95
C PRO A 253 -15.76 -1.39 -14.96
N LEU A 254 -15.97 -1.05 -13.68
CA LEU A 254 -14.99 -1.33 -12.62
C LEU A 254 -14.68 -2.82 -12.47
N LEU A 255 -15.68 -3.69 -12.66
CA LEU A 255 -15.53 -5.14 -12.59
C LEU A 255 -14.53 -5.67 -13.63
N GLU A 256 -14.65 -5.24 -14.89
CA GLU A 256 -13.72 -5.65 -15.97
C GLU A 256 -12.29 -5.16 -15.72
N ARG A 257 -12.14 -3.93 -15.21
CA ARG A 257 -10.81 -3.40 -14.83
C ARG A 257 -10.17 -4.18 -13.68
N VAL A 258 -10.98 -4.65 -12.73
CA VAL A 258 -10.52 -5.49 -11.62
C VAL A 258 -10.17 -6.89 -12.11
N ALA A 259 -10.98 -7.49 -12.99
CA ALA A 259 -10.71 -8.79 -13.59
C ALA A 259 -9.37 -8.79 -14.36
N TRP A 260 -9.18 -7.81 -15.26
CA TRP A 260 -7.92 -7.64 -15.98
C TRP A 260 -6.71 -7.45 -15.03
N ARG A 261 -6.88 -6.68 -13.95
CA ARG A 261 -5.82 -6.56 -12.93
C ARG A 261 -5.58 -7.91 -12.26
N ALA A 262 -6.63 -8.63 -11.87
CA ALA A 262 -6.52 -9.87 -11.13
C ALA A 262 -5.71 -10.91 -11.91
N GLU A 263 -5.99 -11.12 -13.20
CA GLU A 263 -5.21 -12.02 -14.08
C GLU A 263 -3.72 -11.71 -14.07
N ARG A 264 -3.38 -10.42 -13.99
CA ARG A 264 -1.99 -9.97 -13.94
C ARG A 264 -1.31 -10.25 -12.61
N TRP A 265 -2.07 -10.25 -11.52
CA TRP A 265 -1.58 -10.61 -10.19
C TRP A 265 -1.60 -12.11 -9.92
N VAL A 266 -2.30 -12.92 -10.73
CA VAL A 266 -2.31 -14.38 -10.56
C VAL A 266 -0.89 -14.95 -10.57
N SER A 267 -0.04 -14.56 -11.53
CA SER A 267 1.34 -15.09 -11.62
C SER A 267 2.23 -14.74 -10.41
N PRO A 268 2.31 -13.49 -9.92
CA PRO A 268 3.06 -13.22 -8.69
C PRO A 268 2.41 -13.86 -7.46
N ILE A 269 1.07 -13.93 -7.39
CA ILE A 269 0.38 -14.60 -6.29
C ILE A 269 0.68 -16.10 -6.28
N THR A 270 0.69 -16.79 -7.42
CA THR A 270 1.05 -18.21 -7.47
C THR A 270 2.49 -18.45 -7.05
N VAL A 271 3.43 -17.57 -7.43
CA VAL A 271 4.82 -17.63 -6.94
C VAL A 271 4.88 -17.48 -5.42
N VAL A 272 4.21 -16.46 -4.86
CA VAL A 272 4.15 -16.26 -3.40
C VAL A 272 3.50 -17.46 -2.71
N THR A 273 2.42 -18.00 -3.27
CA THR A 273 1.69 -19.14 -2.71
C THR A 273 2.55 -20.42 -2.74
N ALA A 274 3.29 -20.65 -3.83
CA ALA A 274 4.26 -21.75 -3.91
C ALA A 274 5.39 -21.59 -2.90
N LEU A 275 5.85 -20.36 -2.67
CA LEU A 275 6.89 -20.04 -1.68
C LEU A 275 6.40 -20.31 -0.25
N VAL A 276 5.17 -19.90 0.07
CA VAL A 276 4.51 -20.23 1.35
C VAL A 276 4.35 -21.75 1.50
N GLY A 277 3.94 -22.45 0.45
CA GLY A 277 3.86 -23.91 0.43
C GLY A 277 5.21 -24.59 0.72
N LEU A 278 6.30 -24.08 0.13
CA LEU A 278 7.65 -24.57 0.39
C LEU A 278 8.07 -24.33 1.84
N VAL A 279 7.81 -23.14 2.39
CA VAL A 279 8.09 -22.84 3.80
C VAL A 279 7.30 -23.78 4.72
N MET A 280 6.02 -24.01 4.44
CA MET A 280 5.19 -24.94 5.21
C MET A 280 5.71 -26.38 5.12
N ALA A 281 6.19 -26.82 3.96
CA ALA A 281 6.82 -28.13 3.81
C ALA A 281 8.11 -28.26 4.64
N ILE A 282 8.98 -27.24 4.62
CA ILE A 282 10.21 -27.21 5.43
C ILE A 282 9.88 -27.25 6.93
N VAL A 283 8.92 -26.43 7.37
CA VAL A 283 8.45 -26.43 8.76
C VAL A 283 7.88 -27.80 9.14
N GLY A 284 7.10 -28.43 8.25
CA GLY A 284 6.58 -29.78 8.46
C GLY A 284 7.69 -30.82 8.67
N VAL A 285 8.77 -30.76 7.89
CA VAL A 285 9.94 -31.65 8.06
C VAL A 285 10.65 -31.37 9.39
N LEU A 286 10.87 -30.10 9.75
CA LEU A 286 11.54 -29.73 11.01
C LEU A 286 10.72 -30.17 12.24
N VAL A 287 9.40 -29.95 12.22
CA VAL A 287 8.49 -30.41 13.28
C VAL A 287 8.44 -31.94 13.33
N GLY A 288 8.47 -32.62 12.19
CA GLY A 288 8.58 -34.08 12.12
C GLY A 288 9.87 -34.60 12.78
N GLN A 289 11.01 -33.98 12.50
CA GLN A 289 12.29 -34.33 13.11
C GLN A 289 12.29 -34.08 14.63
N MET A 290 11.72 -32.96 15.09
CA MET A 290 11.57 -32.68 16.52
C MET A 290 10.65 -33.69 17.21
N ALA A 291 9.55 -34.10 16.55
CA ALA A 291 8.65 -35.11 17.08
C ALA A 291 9.32 -36.49 17.18
N ASP A 292 10.17 -36.84 16.22
CA ASP A 292 10.93 -38.10 16.27
C ASP A 292 12.02 -38.08 17.33
N GLN A 293 12.69 -36.93 17.54
CA GLN A 293 13.61 -36.73 18.67
C GLN A 293 12.90 -36.88 20.01
N GLN A 294 11.73 -36.27 20.19
CA GLN A 294 10.94 -36.39 21.41
C GLN A 294 10.41 -37.83 21.64
N ARG A 295 10.07 -38.56 20.58
CA ARG A 295 9.71 -39.98 20.69
C ARG A 295 10.90 -40.83 21.12
N ALA A 296 12.09 -40.56 20.60
CA ALA A 296 13.31 -41.26 21.01
C ALA A 296 13.69 -40.94 22.47
N GLU A 297 13.61 -39.68 22.87
CA GLU A 297 13.79 -39.26 24.27
C GLU A 297 12.73 -39.87 25.20
N GLY A 298 11.47 -39.90 24.78
CA GLY A 298 10.39 -40.54 25.53
C GLY A 298 10.54 -42.06 25.65
N GLN A 299 11.12 -42.72 24.63
CA GLN A 299 11.49 -44.13 24.72
C GLN A 299 12.64 -44.36 25.70
N ASN A 300 13.66 -43.49 25.69
CA ASN A 300 14.75 -43.53 26.66
C ASN A 300 14.26 -43.27 28.09
N GLN A 301 13.37 -42.29 28.30
CA GLN A 301 12.74 -42.04 29.59
C GLN A 301 11.86 -43.21 30.05
N ARG A 302 11.18 -43.91 29.14
CA ARG A 302 10.47 -45.15 29.50
C ARG A 302 11.42 -46.27 29.90
N ALA A 303 12.57 -46.40 29.24
CA ALA A 303 13.60 -47.35 29.63
C ALA A 303 14.21 -46.99 31.00
N GLU A 304 14.45 -45.70 31.26
CA GLU A 304 14.90 -45.22 32.57
C GLU A 304 13.83 -45.37 33.65
N LEU A 305 12.56 -45.16 33.34
CA LEU A 305 11.44 -45.39 34.25
C LEU A 305 11.29 -46.89 34.57
N MET A 306 11.47 -47.78 33.60
CA MET A 306 11.52 -49.23 33.87
C MET A 306 12.71 -49.56 34.79
N ALA A 307 13.89 -49.00 34.54
CA ALA A 307 15.06 -49.20 35.40
C ALA A 307 14.90 -48.59 36.80
N LEU A 308 14.20 -47.47 36.92
CA LEU A 308 13.83 -46.84 38.18
C LEU A 308 12.74 -47.63 38.88
N GLN A 309 11.80 -48.23 38.15
CA GLN A 309 10.74 -49.07 38.70
C GLN A 309 11.31 -50.38 39.24
N ASP A 310 12.28 -50.99 38.54
CA ASP A 310 13.09 -52.10 39.05
C ASP A 310 13.86 -51.69 40.32
N ARG A 311 14.41 -50.47 40.35
CA ARG A 311 15.08 -49.92 41.55
C ARG A 311 14.10 -49.57 42.66
N ILE A 312 12.88 -49.14 42.36
CA ILE A 312 11.83 -48.82 43.33
C ILE A 312 11.21 -50.11 43.87
N GLU A 313 11.08 -51.19 43.09
CA GLU A 313 10.80 -52.52 43.63
C GLU A 313 11.94 -53.01 44.53
N ALA A 314 13.18 -52.70 44.20
CA ALA A 314 14.32 -52.99 45.07
C ALA A 314 14.40 -52.09 46.33
N VAL A 315 13.70 -50.94 46.35
CA VAL A 315 13.71 -49.95 47.45
C VAL A 315 12.37 -49.88 48.19
N SER A 316 11.29 -50.47 47.68
CA SER A 316 9.98 -50.62 48.34
C SER A 316 10.03 -51.55 49.55
N THR A 317 11.20 -52.15 49.82
CA THR A 317 11.54 -52.76 51.11
C THR A 317 11.85 -51.74 52.22
N VAL A 318 11.84 -50.42 51.95
CA VAL A 318 12.11 -49.38 52.95
C VAL A 318 11.16 -48.18 52.77
N GLU A 319 10.25 -47.97 53.73
CA GLU A 319 9.22 -46.90 53.73
C GLU A 319 9.82 -45.48 53.84
N ALA A 320 9.28 -44.52 53.08
CA ALA A 320 9.50 -43.07 53.28
C ALA A 320 8.22 -42.22 53.01
N PRO A 321 7.98 -41.09 53.74
CA PRO A 321 6.69 -40.39 53.76
C PRO A 321 6.56 -39.19 52.79
N GLN A 322 5.32 -38.95 52.38
CA GLN A 322 4.79 -37.96 51.43
C GLN A 322 4.67 -36.53 52.01
N LYS A 323 5.07 -35.47 51.27
CA LYS A 323 4.47 -34.10 51.30
C LYS A 323 5.19 -33.10 50.37
N LEU A 324 4.78 -32.96 49.10
CA LEU A 324 5.06 -31.75 48.26
C LEU A 324 4.00 -31.55 47.14
N LEU A 325 2.72 -31.51 47.52
CA LEU A 325 1.59 -31.18 46.62
C LEU A 325 1.15 -29.68 46.45
N PRO A 326 1.64 -28.62 47.15
CA PRO A 326 0.93 -27.32 47.11
C PRO A 326 1.35 -26.26 46.07
N VAL A 327 2.25 -26.53 45.12
CA VAL A 327 2.79 -25.47 44.23
C VAL A 327 1.91 -25.20 42.99
N ALA A 328 1.10 -26.18 42.57
CA ALA A 328 0.35 -26.09 41.32
C ALA A 328 -0.96 -25.27 41.39
N GLU A 329 -1.55 -25.08 42.58
CA GLU A 329 -2.83 -24.38 42.72
C GLU A 329 -2.67 -22.85 42.75
N PHE A 330 -1.51 -22.33 43.15
CA PHE A 330 -1.25 -20.88 43.27
C PHE A 330 -1.19 -20.18 41.91
N SER A 331 -0.66 -20.83 40.87
CA SER A 331 -0.51 -20.21 39.54
C SER A 331 -1.85 -20.00 38.83
N ARG A 332 -2.83 -20.88 39.02
CA ARG A 332 -4.16 -20.79 38.36
C ARG A 332 -5.04 -19.66 38.88
N ALA A 333 -4.86 -19.18 40.11
CA ALA A 333 -5.67 -18.10 40.68
C ALA A 333 -5.27 -16.67 40.23
N LEU A 334 -4.12 -16.53 39.55
CA LEU A 334 -3.48 -15.25 39.22
C LEU A 334 -3.82 -14.67 37.84
N ASP A 335 -4.38 -15.46 36.92
CA ASP A 335 -4.55 -15.06 35.50
C ASP A 335 -5.66 -13.99 35.27
N ASP A 336 -6.54 -13.76 36.25
CA ASP A 336 -7.76 -12.97 36.07
C ASP A 336 -7.71 -11.50 36.58
N GLY A 337 -6.52 -10.91 36.75
CA GLY A 337 -6.47 -9.44 36.93
C GLY A 337 -5.27 -8.84 37.67
N ALA A 338 -4.05 -9.03 37.19
CA ALA A 338 -2.93 -8.20 37.60
C ALA A 338 -2.33 -7.50 36.38
N ARG A 339 -2.26 -6.17 36.40
CA ARG A 339 -1.59 -5.34 35.37
C ARG A 339 -0.05 -5.54 35.32
N HIS A 340 0.52 -6.50 36.06
CA HIS A 340 1.93 -6.88 36.04
C HIS A 340 2.11 -8.40 36.21
N ASP A 341 3.12 -8.95 35.53
CA ASP A 341 3.55 -10.35 35.58
C ASP A 341 3.91 -10.79 37.02
N PRO A 342 3.28 -11.86 37.57
CA PRO A 342 3.53 -12.32 38.93
C PRO A 342 4.97 -12.83 39.14
N VAL A 343 5.62 -13.36 38.10
CA VAL A 343 7.02 -13.77 38.17
C VAL A 343 7.91 -12.54 38.33
N ALA A 344 7.62 -11.48 37.58
CA ALA A 344 8.32 -10.20 37.68
C ALA A 344 8.11 -9.53 39.05
N PHE A 345 6.90 -9.58 39.61
CA PHE A 345 6.62 -9.07 40.96
C PHE A 345 7.37 -9.84 42.05
N MET A 346 7.37 -11.18 41.99
CA MET A 346 8.12 -12.00 42.94
C MET A 346 9.64 -11.81 42.82
N ALA A 347 10.15 -11.62 41.61
CA ALA A 347 11.55 -11.28 41.38
C ALA A 347 11.90 -9.90 41.96
N LEU A 348 11.03 -8.90 41.77
CA LEU A 348 11.19 -7.57 42.35
C LEU A 348 11.19 -7.60 43.88
N LEU A 349 10.24 -8.32 44.50
CA LEU A 349 10.18 -8.50 45.95
C LEU A 349 11.44 -9.17 46.50
N LYS A 350 11.95 -10.19 45.81
CA LYS A 350 13.19 -10.87 46.19
C LYS A 350 14.41 -9.95 46.07
N ALA A 351 14.45 -9.14 45.01
CA ALA A 351 15.55 -8.20 44.79
C ALA A 351 15.55 -7.05 45.81
N SER A 352 14.37 -6.53 46.17
CA SER A 352 14.26 -5.38 47.10
C SER A 352 14.42 -5.77 48.57
N ALA A 353 14.10 -7.01 48.95
CA ALA A 353 14.23 -7.47 50.34
C ALA A 353 15.70 -7.52 50.84
N GLY A 354 16.68 -7.74 49.95
CA GLY A 354 18.08 -7.81 50.35
C GLY A 354 18.38 -8.93 51.37
N LYS A 355 19.41 -8.76 52.22
CA LYS A 355 19.81 -9.75 53.24
C LYS A 355 19.13 -9.54 54.60
N ASP A 356 18.56 -8.35 54.83
CA ASP A 356 18.07 -7.93 56.14
C ASP A 356 16.54 -8.10 56.30
N ILE A 357 15.86 -8.51 55.23
CA ILE A 357 14.41 -8.75 55.20
C ILE A 357 14.14 -10.18 54.73
N LEU A 358 13.40 -10.95 55.54
CA LEU A 358 12.86 -12.25 55.14
C LEU A 358 11.37 -12.11 54.83
N ILE A 359 10.98 -12.23 53.56
CA ILE A 359 9.58 -12.29 53.16
C ILE A 359 9.04 -13.68 53.51
N GLN A 360 8.01 -13.74 54.36
CA GLN A 360 7.44 -14.99 54.83
C GLN A 360 6.23 -15.41 54.00
N ARG A 361 5.42 -14.43 53.58
CA ARG A 361 4.16 -14.71 52.88
C ARG A 361 3.83 -13.59 51.92
N VAL A 362 3.34 -13.98 50.75
CA VAL A 362 2.74 -13.08 49.77
C VAL A 362 1.35 -13.63 49.46
N ARG A 363 0.32 -12.81 49.67
CA ARG A 363 -1.08 -13.17 49.39
C ARG A 363 -1.66 -12.14 48.42
N LEU A 364 -2.40 -12.64 47.43
CA LEU A 364 -3.24 -11.79 46.60
C LEU A 364 -4.58 -11.58 47.32
N GLU A 365 -4.91 -10.33 47.65
CA GLU A 365 -6.20 -9.96 48.23
C GLU A 365 -7.14 -9.45 47.13
N ALA A 366 -8.35 -10.01 47.08
CA ALA A 366 -9.39 -9.56 46.16
C ALA A 366 -10.04 -8.27 46.69
N ALA A 367 -10.28 -7.30 45.80
CA ALA A 367 -10.89 -6.03 46.17
C ALA A 367 -12.26 -6.24 46.83
N ALA A 368 -12.53 -5.51 47.91
CA ALA A 368 -13.83 -5.49 48.55
C ALA A 368 -14.93 -5.02 47.57
N VAL A 369 -16.11 -5.62 47.68
CA VAL A 369 -17.26 -5.37 46.80
C VAL A 369 -17.59 -3.86 46.81
N GLY A 370 -17.46 -3.20 45.66
CA GLY A 370 -17.84 -1.79 45.46
C GLY A 370 -16.72 -0.81 45.11
N GLN A 371 -15.45 -1.23 45.04
CA GLN A 371 -14.34 -0.41 44.52
C GLN A 371 -13.76 -0.99 43.22
N ALA A 372 -13.48 -0.12 42.26
CA ALA A 372 -13.07 -0.49 40.91
C ALA A 372 -11.72 -1.24 40.87
N ARG A 373 -11.77 -2.54 40.54
CA ARG A 373 -10.74 -3.41 39.92
C ARG A 373 -9.24 -3.11 40.21
N SER A 374 -8.84 -2.90 41.47
CA SER A 374 -7.43 -2.99 41.87
C SER A 374 -7.23 -4.14 42.85
N ARG A 375 -6.65 -5.27 42.39
CA ARG A 375 -6.20 -6.34 43.28
C ARG A 375 -4.94 -5.88 44.03
N ALA A 376 -4.84 -6.17 45.32
CA ALA A 376 -3.72 -5.79 46.16
C ALA A 376 -2.89 -7.01 46.57
N PHE A 377 -1.58 -6.84 46.70
CA PHE A 377 -0.71 -7.86 47.28
C PHE A 377 -0.45 -7.53 48.74
N ARG A 378 -0.79 -8.45 49.64
CA ARG A 378 -0.33 -8.40 51.02
C ARG A 378 0.99 -9.12 51.14
N VAL A 379 2.02 -8.41 51.60
CA VAL A 379 3.35 -8.94 51.82
C VAL A 379 3.64 -8.89 53.31
N ASP A 380 3.89 -10.06 53.89
CA ASP A 380 4.27 -10.22 55.29
C ASP A 380 5.75 -10.62 55.35
N GLY A 381 6.53 -9.89 56.15
CA GLY A 381 7.96 -10.11 56.30
C GLY A 381 8.44 -9.91 57.74
N VAL A 382 9.66 -10.37 58.01
CA VAL A 382 10.35 -10.17 59.28
C VAL A 382 11.74 -9.61 59.02
N LEU A 383 12.12 -8.62 59.83
CA LEU A 383 13.43 -7.98 59.82
C LEU A 383 14.47 -8.79 60.60
N ALA A 384 15.71 -8.74 60.13
CA ALA A 384 16.86 -9.16 60.94
C ALA A 384 17.00 -8.27 62.20
N PRO A 385 17.49 -8.80 63.32
CA PRO A 385 17.70 -8.04 64.55
C PRO A 385 18.59 -6.80 64.30
N GLY A 386 18.10 -5.61 64.67
CA GLY A 386 18.84 -4.34 64.52
C GLY A 386 18.71 -3.66 63.15
N ALA A 387 17.99 -4.24 62.19
CA ALA A 387 17.84 -3.71 60.83
C ALA A 387 16.57 -2.85 60.63
N SER A 388 16.21 -2.00 61.59
CA SER A 388 14.96 -1.20 61.54
C SER A 388 14.88 -0.25 60.33
N ALA A 389 16.01 0.23 59.83
CA ALA A 389 16.08 1.10 58.66
C ALA A 389 15.80 0.36 57.33
N ALA A 390 15.90 -0.97 57.30
CA ALA A 390 15.76 -1.76 56.07
C ALA A 390 14.32 -1.72 55.50
N VAL A 391 13.28 -1.67 56.35
CA VAL A 391 11.89 -1.52 55.87
C VAL A 391 11.70 -0.18 55.17
N THR A 392 12.22 0.91 55.71
CA THR A 392 12.07 2.23 55.10
C THR A 392 12.73 2.25 53.72
N GLN A 393 13.92 1.66 53.59
CA GLN A 393 14.61 1.54 52.30
C GLN A 393 13.83 0.66 51.32
N TRP A 394 13.30 -0.48 51.78
CA TRP A 394 12.47 -1.38 50.99
C TRP A 394 11.19 -0.69 50.49
N VAL A 395 10.50 0.06 51.35
CA VAL A 395 9.32 0.85 50.97
C VAL A 395 9.70 1.87 49.88
N SER A 396 10.81 2.60 50.03
CA SER A 396 11.26 3.54 48.99
C SER A 396 11.57 2.86 47.65
N GLN A 397 12.18 1.67 47.66
CA GLN A 397 12.44 0.90 46.43
C GLN A 397 11.16 0.43 45.76
N MET A 398 10.18 -0.03 46.54
CA MET A 398 8.89 -0.46 46.01
C MET A 398 8.08 0.71 45.44
N VAL A 399 8.12 1.88 46.08
CA VAL A 399 7.53 3.12 45.53
C VAL A 399 8.19 3.52 44.22
N ALA A 400 9.53 3.49 44.15
CA ALA A 400 10.26 3.77 42.90
C ALA A 400 9.92 2.79 41.77
N ALA A 401 9.58 1.54 42.13
CA ALA A 401 9.13 0.52 41.19
C ALA A 401 7.63 0.63 40.81
N GLY A 402 6.95 1.71 41.22
CA GLY A 402 5.57 1.99 40.83
C GLY A 402 4.51 1.40 41.74
N TRP A 403 4.84 1.02 42.98
CA TRP A 403 3.89 0.48 43.95
C TRP A 403 3.49 1.51 45.00
N THR A 404 2.20 1.57 45.30
CA THR A 404 1.67 2.31 46.46
C THR A 404 1.61 1.32 47.63
N LEU A 405 2.30 1.63 48.73
CA LEU A 405 2.35 0.77 49.91
C LEU A 405 1.52 1.38 51.05
N LYS A 406 0.68 0.58 51.68
CA LYS A 406 -0.07 0.92 52.89
C LYS A 406 0.33 -0.03 54.00
N ALA A 407 0.80 0.49 55.13
CA ALA A 407 1.11 -0.35 56.29
C ALA A 407 -0.18 -0.96 56.86
N VAL A 408 -0.14 -2.25 57.17
CA VAL A 408 -1.25 -3.00 57.76
C VAL A 408 -0.72 -3.74 58.98
N ASP A 409 -1.60 -4.06 59.94
CA ASP A 409 -1.21 -4.83 61.11
C ASP A 409 -0.59 -6.19 60.71
N PRO A 410 0.55 -6.56 61.30
CA PRO A 410 1.24 -7.78 60.95
C PRO A 410 0.41 -9.00 61.34
N THR A 411 0.36 -10.00 60.45
CA THR A 411 -0.42 -11.22 60.72
C THR A 411 0.15 -12.01 61.91
N TYR A 412 1.45 -11.87 62.18
CA TYR A 412 2.13 -12.52 63.29
C TYR A 412 2.79 -11.49 64.20
N THR A 413 2.64 -11.67 65.51
CA THR A 413 3.20 -10.80 66.54
C THR A 413 4.61 -11.26 66.95
N ILE A 414 5.51 -11.30 65.98
CA ILE A 414 6.93 -11.65 66.18
C ILE A 414 7.76 -10.36 66.17
N PRO A 415 8.80 -10.20 67.01
CA PRO A 415 9.67 -9.02 66.98
C PRO A 415 10.26 -8.79 65.57
N GLY A 416 10.07 -7.60 65.02
CA GLY A 416 10.53 -7.23 63.67
C GLY A 416 9.59 -7.63 62.53
N ALA A 417 8.39 -8.16 62.82
CA ALA A 417 7.39 -8.44 61.81
C ALA A 417 6.77 -7.15 61.25
N PHE A 418 6.51 -7.14 59.95
CA PHE A 418 5.79 -6.07 59.26
C PHE A 418 4.85 -6.65 58.20
N SER A 419 3.81 -5.90 57.89
CA SER A 419 2.90 -6.20 56.77
C SER A 419 2.59 -4.94 55.99
N TYR A 420 2.67 -5.03 54.67
CA TYR A 420 2.23 -3.98 53.75
C TYR A 420 1.25 -4.54 52.75
N GLU A 421 0.27 -3.72 52.41
CA GLU A 421 -0.61 -3.88 51.26
C GLU A 421 -0.03 -3.06 50.10
N LEU A 422 0.21 -3.71 48.96
CA LEU A 422 0.81 -3.13 47.77
C LEU A 422 -0.20 -3.09 46.63
N VAL A 423 -0.44 -1.89 46.12
CA VAL A 423 -1.31 -1.64 44.97
C VAL A 423 -0.50 -0.96 43.86
N ALA A 424 -0.63 -1.44 42.63
CA ALA A 424 0.03 -0.80 41.49
C ALA A 424 -0.44 0.66 41.36
N ALA A 425 0.48 1.62 41.31
CA ALA A 425 0.15 3.03 41.18
C ALA A 425 -0.55 3.28 39.83
N ALA A 426 -1.64 4.06 39.85
CA ALA A 426 -2.30 4.48 38.62
C ALA A 426 -1.39 5.45 37.85
N ILE A 427 -1.18 5.19 36.55
CA ILE A 427 -0.44 6.08 35.66
C ILE A 427 -1.25 7.39 35.55
N SER A 428 -0.72 8.50 36.04
CA SER A 428 -1.38 9.81 35.91
C SER A 428 -1.55 10.22 34.43
N PRO A 429 -2.73 10.73 34.01
CA PRO A 429 -2.90 11.33 32.69
C PRO A 429 -2.05 12.60 32.61
N GLY A 430 -1.19 12.68 31.60
CA GLY A 430 -0.08 13.64 31.55
C GLY A 430 -0.46 15.11 31.42
N ASN A 431 0.50 15.98 31.75
CA ASN A 431 0.50 17.37 31.34
C ASN A 431 1.58 17.61 30.25
N VAL A 432 1.08 18.19 29.16
CA VAL A 432 1.72 18.78 27.96
C VAL A 432 3.07 19.46 28.30
N LYS A 433 4.20 18.94 27.78
CA LYS A 433 4.97 19.36 26.56
C LYS A 433 5.62 20.76 26.62
N PRO A 434 6.85 20.88 26.10
CA PRO A 434 7.05 21.18 24.67
C PRO A 434 7.46 19.98 23.83
#